data_AF-A0A178T4D4-F1
#
_entry.id   AF-A0A178T4D4-F1
#
_cell.length_a   1.000
_cell.length_b   1.000
_cell.length_c   1.000
_cell.angle_alpha   90.00
_cell.angle_beta   90.00
_cell.angle_gamma   90.00
#
_symmetry.space_group_name_H-M   'P 1'
#
loop_
_entity.id
_entity.type
_entity.pdbx_description
1 polymer ?
#
loop_
_entity_poly.entity_id
_entity_poly.type
_entity_poly.pdbx_seq_one_letter_code
_entity_poly.pdbx_strand_id
1 'polypeptide(L)'
;MKIKLEVGQKWVSDTHPHEDFEIYDVIYYPDEDEPTEIYYCWKRINGNAFDEFIKQRKGKYPNELIKEGKNTYPYAWAGAAQRSNIINKIKKYNMKLSE
;
A
#
# COMPACT_ATOMS: atom_id res chain seq x y z
N MET A 1 13.86 -9.46 -13.12
CA MET A 1 14.30 -8.37 -12.21
C MET A 1 14.13 -8.82 -10.76
N LYS A 2 15.19 -8.76 -9.94
CA LYS A 2 15.12 -9.11 -8.51
C LYS A 2 14.82 -7.84 -7.72
N ILE A 3 13.56 -7.67 -7.29
CA ILE A 3 13.15 -6.52 -6.47
C ILE A 3 13.66 -6.72 -5.04
N LYS A 4 14.48 -5.77 -4.56
CA LYS A 4 14.90 -5.68 -3.16
C LYS A 4 14.09 -4.57 -2.50
N LEU A 5 13.35 -4.93 -1.45
CA LEU A 5 12.48 -4.01 -0.71
C LEU A 5 13.26 -3.43 0.47
N GLU A 6 13.20 -2.11 0.63
CA GLU A 6 13.90 -1.36 1.67
C GLU A 6 13.01 -0.22 2.20
N VAL A 7 13.21 0.16 3.45
CA VAL A 7 12.52 1.31 4.06
C VAL A 7 12.91 2.60 3.35
N GLY A 8 11.96 3.51 3.17
CA GLY A 8 12.10 4.77 2.44
C GLY A 8 11.81 4.65 0.94
N GLN A 9 11.69 3.43 0.40
CA GLN A 9 11.37 3.24 -1.02
C GLN A 9 9.94 3.69 -1.33
N LYS A 10 9.80 4.50 -2.38
CA LYS A 10 8.52 4.93 -2.95
C LYS A 10 8.33 4.30 -4.32
N TRP A 11 7.20 3.64 -4.50
CA TRP A 11 6.84 2.96 -5.74
C TRP A 11 5.64 3.63 -6.37
N VAL A 12 5.80 4.12 -7.60
CA VAL A 12 4.80 4.92 -8.32
C VAL A 12 4.35 4.24 -9.60
N SER A 13 3.08 4.37 -9.95
CA SER A 13 2.50 3.86 -11.19
C SER A 13 1.99 5.00 -12.06
N ASP A 14 2.44 5.06 -13.31
CA ASP A 14 1.98 6.05 -14.29
C ASP A 14 0.47 5.93 -14.60
N THR A 15 -0.12 4.75 -14.35
CA THR A 15 -1.52 4.43 -14.71
C THR A 15 -2.43 4.21 -13.51
N HIS A 16 -1.87 3.93 -12.34
CA HIS A 16 -2.63 3.65 -11.12
C HIS A 16 -2.09 4.48 -9.94
N PRO A 17 -2.13 5.82 -10.02
CA PRO A 17 -1.52 6.69 -9.00
C PRO A 17 -2.15 6.53 -7.61
N HIS A 18 -3.41 6.08 -7.53
CA HIS A 18 -4.05 5.74 -6.26
C HIS A 18 -3.35 4.58 -5.55
N GLU A 19 -2.62 3.71 -6.26
CA GLU A 19 -1.86 2.57 -5.74
C GLU A 19 -0.43 2.92 -5.32
N ASP A 20 0.05 4.13 -5.59
CA ASP A 20 1.38 4.61 -5.22
C ASP A 20 1.59 4.49 -3.71
N PHE A 21 2.74 3.96 -3.31
CA PHE A 21 3.01 3.69 -1.90
C PHE A 21 4.47 3.88 -1.51
N GLU A 22 4.68 4.07 -0.22
CA GLU A 22 5.99 4.08 0.44
C GLU A 22 6.08 2.90 1.38
N ILE A 23 7.25 2.25 1.43
CA ILE A 23 7.62 1.33 2.51
C ILE A 23 8.23 2.17 3.62
N TYR A 24 7.52 2.32 4.74
CA TYR A 24 7.95 3.21 5.81
C TYR A 24 8.57 2.48 7.01
N ASP A 25 8.35 1.17 7.12
CA ASP A 25 8.91 0.36 8.20
C ASP A 25 8.96 -1.14 7.83
N VAL A 26 9.68 -1.92 8.61
CA VAL A 26 9.73 -3.39 8.54
C VAL A 26 9.58 -3.98 9.94
N ILE A 27 8.55 -4.79 10.12
CA ILE A 27 8.30 -5.52 11.35
C ILE A 27 8.87 -6.94 11.22
N TYR A 28 9.62 -7.35 12.23
CA TYR A 28 10.13 -8.70 12.40
C TYR A 28 9.36 -9.34 13.54
N TYR A 29 8.62 -10.42 13.26
CA TYR A 29 8.02 -11.26 14.30
C TYR A 29 8.96 -12.44 14.54
N PRO A 30 9.76 -12.41 15.63
CA PRO A 30 10.57 -13.55 15.99
C PRO A 30 9.65 -14.70 16.41
N ASP A 31 9.87 -15.86 15.80
CA ASP A 31 9.37 -17.14 16.27
C ASP A 31 10.61 -17.94 16.71
N GLU A 32 10.54 -18.61 17.85
CA GLU A 32 11.66 -19.40 18.37
C GLU A 32 11.85 -20.70 17.57
N ASP A 33 10.78 -21.20 16.93
CA ASP A 33 10.75 -22.49 16.25
C ASP A 33 10.68 -22.36 14.71
N GLU A 34 10.35 -21.18 14.18
CA GLU A 34 10.14 -20.93 12.74
C GLU A 34 10.97 -19.72 12.21
N PRO A 35 11.20 -19.61 10.89
CA PRO A 35 11.86 -18.43 10.32
C PRO A 35 11.08 -17.16 10.64
N THR A 36 11.77 -16.17 11.20
CA THR A 36 11.20 -14.84 11.52
C THR A 36 10.33 -14.31 10.39
N GLU A 37 9.05 -14.05 10.67
CA GLU A 37 8.17 -13.46 9.68
C GLU A 37 8.50 -11.98 9.49
N ILE A 38 8.68 -11.57 8.23
CA ILE A 38 9.01 -10.19 7.86
C ILE A 38 7.82 -9.54 7.16
N TYR A 39 7.29 -8.48 7.77
CA TYR A 39 6.23 -7.66 7.20
C TYR A 39 6.76 -6.29 6.83
N TYR A 40 6.47 -5.87 5.61
CA TYR A 40 6.76 -4.53 5.13
C TYR A 40 5.55 -3.64 5.36
N CYS A 41 5.74 -2.61 6.18
CA CYS A 41 4.72 -1.62 6.44
C CYS A 41 4.70 -0.60 5.31
N TRP A 42 3.52 -0.41 4.74
CA TRP A 42 3.32 0.47 3.59
C TRP A 42 2.17 1.44 3.83
N LYS A 43 2.28 2.62 3.23
CA LYS A 43 1.20 3.62 3.18
C LYS A 43 1.11 4.19 1.77
N ARG A 44 -0.09 4.54 1.33
CA ARG A 44 -0.27 5.28 0.08
C ARG A 44 0.34 6.67 0.22
N ILE A 45 0.87 7.19 -0.89
CA ILE A 45 1.52 8.52 -0.92
C ILE A 45 0.76 9.56 -1.74
N ASN A 46 -0.24 9.15 -2.52
CA ASN A 46 -1.07 10.04 -3.32
C ASN A 46 -2.51 10.10 -2.79
N GLY A 47 -2.73 10.98 -1.80
CA GLY A 47 -4.02 11.16 -1.14
C GLY A 47 -5.15 11.51 -2.11
N ASN A 48 -4.90 12.50 -2.97
CA ASN A 48 -5.89 12.97 -3.94
C ASN A 48 -6.32 11.85 -4.90
N ALA A 49 -5.37 11.07 -5.43
CA ALA A 49 -5.70 9.96 -6.31
C ALA A 49 -6.47 8.85 -5.57
N PHE A 50 -6.13 8.57 -4.32
CA PHE A 50 -6.87 7.61 -3.50
C PHE A 50 -8.30 8.06 -3.22
N ASP A 51 -8.50 9.32 -2.84
CA ASP A 51 -9.81 9.90 -2.56
C ASP A 51 -10.73 9.85 -3.78
N GLU A 52 -10.20 10.21 -4.96
CA GLU A 52 -10.93 10.09 -6.23
C GLU A 52 -11.24 8.63 -6.57
N PHE A 53 -10.30 7.71 -6.34
CA PHE A 53 -10.55 6.28 -6.52
C PHE A 53 -11.66 5.77 -5.59
N ILE A 54 -11.67 6.19 -4.31
CA ILE A 54 -12.74 5.81 -3.38
C ILE A 54 -14.07 6.38 -3.84
N LYS A 55 -14.12 7.65 -4.25
CA LYS A 55 -15.33 8.26 -4.80
C LYS A 55 -15.86 7.49 -6.01
N GLN A 56 -14.99 7.08 -6.93
CA GLN A 56 -15.38 6.28 -8.09
C GLN A 56 -15.93 4.90 -7.69
N ARG A 57 -15.38 4.26 -6.64
CA ARG A 57 -15.77 2.91 -6.21
C ARG A 57 -16.95 2.87 -5.25
N LYS A 58 -17.13 3.92 -4.44
CA LYS A 58 -18.09 3.98 -3.31
C LYS A 58 -19.13 5.09 -3.47
N GLY A 59 -18.98 5.95 -4.47
CA GLY A 59 -19.87 7.08 -4.76
C GLY A 59 -19.65 8.32 -3.88
N LYS A 60 -18.72 8.27 -2.91
CA LYS A 60 -18.46 9.33 -1.92
C LYS A 60 -16.99 9.40 -1.55
N TYR A 61 -16.53 10.57 -1.13
CA TYR A 61 -15.18 10.74 -0.60
C TYR A 61 -15.02 10.06 0.77
N PRO A 62 -13.78 9.70 1.18
CA PRO A 62 -13.54 9.03 2.46
C PRO A 62 -14.09 9.80 3.68
N ASN A 63 -13.96 11.12 3.70
CA ASN A 63 -14.47 11.97 4.79
C ASN A 63 -16.01 11.95 4.89
N GLU A 64 -16.72 11.84 3.78
CA GLU A 64 -18.18 11.70 3.75
C GLU A 64 -18.61 10.32 4.26
N LEU A 65 -17.89 9.26 3.86
CA LEU A 65 -18.14 7.90 4.37
C LEU A 65 -17.99 7.85 5.90
N ILE A 66 -16.95 8.48 6.45
CA ILE A 66 -16.70 8.52 7.90
C ILE A 66 -17.86 9.20 8.65
N LYS A 67 -18.39 10.30 8.12
CA LYS A 67 -19.56 10.98 8.72
C LYS A 67 -20.82 10.10 8.77
N GLU A 68 -20.91 9.11 7.88
CA GLU A 68 -22.01 8.12 7.84
C GLU A 68 -21.71 6.86 8.66
N GLY A 69 -20.62 6.83 9.42
CA GLY A 69 -20.18 5.62 10.14
C GLY A 69 -19.70 4.50 9.21
N LYS A 70 -19.33 4.82 7.97
CA LYS A 70 -18.78 3.90 6.96
C LYS A 70 -17.26 4.11 6.82
N ASN A 71 -16.62 3.22 6.08
CA ASN A 71 -15.18 3.27 5.82
C ASN A 71 -14.86 2.94 4.36
N THR A 72 -13.57 2.94 4.02
CA THR A 72 -13.08 2.68 2.66
C THR A 72 -12.91 1.19 2.35
N TYR A 73 -13.26 0.27 3.26
CA TYR A 73 -13.06 -1.18 3.07
C TYR A 73 -13.66 -1.67 1.74
N PRO A 74 -12.95 -2.51 0.96
CA PRO A 74 -11.67 -3.17 1.27
C PRO A 74 -10.41 -2.36 0.90
N TYR A 75 -10.54 -1.08 0.59
CA TYR A 75 -9.44 -0.25 0.13
C TYR A 75 -8.73 0.42 1.31
N ALA A 76 -7.61 -0.16 1.73
CA ALA A 76 -6.79 0.37 2.82
C ALA A 76 -5.88 1.52 2.36
N TRP A 77 -5.73 2.54 3.20
CA TRP A 77 -4.74 3.61 3.03
C TRP A 77 -3.31 3.15 3.38
N ALA A 78 -3.19 2.33 4.41
CA ALA A 78 -1.92 1.76 4.88
C ALA A 78 -2.14 0.32 5.38
N GLY A 79 -1.06 -0.43 5.51
CA GLY A 79 -1.09 -1.78 6.07
C GLY A 79 0.30 -2.39 6.18
N ALA A 80 0.34 -3.64 6.61
CA ALA A 80 1.55 -4.45 6.64
C ALA A 80 1.33 -5.68 5.74
N ALA A 81 2.34 -6.06 4.98
CA ALA A 81 2.25 -7.23 4.11
C ALA A 81 3.60 -7.93 3.95
N GLN A 82 3.55 -9.25 3.75
CA GLN A 82 4.73 -10.03 3.40
C GLN A 82 5.37 -9.56 2.09
N ARG A 83 6.67 -9.82 1.94
CA ARG A 83 7.47 -9.47 0.76
C ARG A 83 6.81 -9.85 -0.57
N SER A 84 6.23 -11.05 -0.65
CA SER A 84 5.57 -11.56 -1.85
C SER A 84 4.42 -10.66 -2.31
N ASN A 85 3.59 -10.19 -1.38
CA ASN A 85 2.45 -9.34 -1.67
C ASN A 85 2.85 -7.95 -2.17
N ILE A 86 3.89 -7.34 -1.57
CA ILE A 86 4.43 -6.06 -2.05
C ILE A 86 5.01 -6.21 -3.45
N ILE A 87 5.78 -7.26 -3.71
CA ILE A 87 6.35 -7.53 -5.03
C ILE A 87 5.25 -7.78 -6.07
N ASN A 88 4.21 -8.53 -5.71
CA ASN A 88 3.08 -8.78 -6.61
C ASN A 88 2.34 -7.49 -6.94
N LYS A 89 2.17 -6.58 -5.97
CA LYS A 89 1.60 -5.25 -6.19
C LYS A 89 2.45 -4.42 -7.16
N ILE A 90 3.77 -4.34 -6.93
CA ILE A 90 4.71 -3.61 -7.80
C ILE A 90 4.61 -4.09 -9.24
N LYS A 91 4.62 -5.42 -9.44
CA LYS A 91 4.49 -6.02 -10.77
C LYS A 91 3.12 -5.78 -11.40
N LYS A 92 2.03 -5.99 -10.64
CA LYS A 92 0.65 -5.85 -11.13
C LYS A 92 0.38 -4.47 -11.72
N TYR A 93 0.93 -3.43 -11.10
CA TYR A 93 0.70 -2.04 -11.50
C TYR A 93 1.88 -1.41 -12.26
N ASN A 94 2.83 -2.23 -12.73
CA ASN A 94 4.03 -1.80 -13.45
C ASN A 94 4.73 -0.62 -12.77
N MET A 95 4.85 -0.68 -11.45
CA MET A 95 5.38 0.41 -10.65
C MET A 95 6.88 0.59 -10.86
N LYS A 96 7.31 1.84 -10.82
CA LYS A 96 8.70 2.26 -10.88
C LYS A 96 9.12 2.74 -9.49
N LEU A 97 10.37 2.48 -9.14
CA LEU A 97 10.97 3.10 -7.96
C LEU A 97 11.15 4.59 -8.27
N SER A 98 10.56 5.44 -7.44
CA SER A 98 10.82 6.88 -7.48
C SER A 98 12.20 7.16 -6.89
N GLU A 99 12.90 8.13 -7.47
CA GLU A 99 14.10 8.75 -6.87
C GLU A 99 13.76 9.42 -5.53
#